data_AF-A0A349EQI0-F1
#
_entry.id   AF-A0A349EQI0-F1
#
_cell.length_a   1.000
_cell.length_b   1.000
_cell.length_c   1.000
_cell.angle_alpha   90.00
_cell.angle_beta   90.00
_cell.angle_gamma   90.00
#
_symmetry.space_group_name_H-M   'P 1'
#
loop_
_entity.id
_entity.type
_entity.pdbx_description
1 polymer ?
#
loop_
_entity_poly.entity_id
_entity_poly.type
_entity_poly.pdbx_seq_one_letter_code
_entity_poly.pdbx_strand_id
1 'polypeptide(L)'
;MNIKNFPETQQIKGDVQVSNFPATQQVKGSISLEGTTKFIAKDSVVVPPAQRAAVTEMVEAGIIEMDGYTSLVISLQGEMRSNVFSSGTIGVLLVPYERSILRILRDAQRAIYPIESTASTKSGDSIYFESVQAHQRIAFSRYKMYLYNTTNKQAEVNVYLYLAR
;
A
#
# COMPACT_ATOMS: atom_id res chain seq x y z
N MET A 1 12.52 69.78 -48.97
CA MET A 1 13.02 68.60 -49.71
C MET A 1 13.19 67.49 -48.68
N ASN A 2 12.47 66.37 -48.81
CA ASN A 2 12.42 65.30 -47.81
C ASN A 2 13.15 64.07 -48.38
N ILE A 3 14.26 63.66 -47.77
CA ILE A 3 15.06 62.52 -48.22
C ILE A 3 14.52 61.26 -47.53
N LYS A 4 13.72 60.46 -48.25
CA LYS A 4 13.31 59.12 -47.84
C LYS A 4 14.25 58.10 -48.49
N ASN A 5 15.39 57.81 -47.86
CA ASN A 5 16.31 56.80 -48.41
C ASN A 5 17.05 55.97 -47.34
N PHE A 6 16.33 55.50 -46.33
CA PHE A 6 16.83 54.42 -45.47
C PHE A 6 15.89 53.21 -45.60
N PRO A 7 16.42 51.99 -45.83
CA PRO A 7 15.60 50.78 -45.90
C PRO A 7 15.03 50.43 -44.52
N GLU A 8 13.81 49.90 -44.47
CA GLU A 8 13.09 49.57 -43.23
C GLU A 8 13.75 48.45 -42.41
N THR A 9 14.58 47.63 -43.06
CA THR A 9 15.34 46.55 -42.43
C THR A 9 16.77 46.54 -42.95
N GLN A 10 17.75 46.53 -42.05
CA GLN A 10 19.16 46.33 -42.38
C GLN A 10 19.59 44.93 -41.98
N GLN A 11 20.11 44.17 -42.95
CA GLN A 11 20.66 42.85 -42.72
C GLN A 11 22.05 42.97 -42.09
N ILE A 12 22.20 42.48 -40.85
CA ILE A 12 23.50 42.41 -40.19
C ILE A 12 24.21 41.15 -40.71
N LYS A 13 25.41 41.31 -41.31
CA LYS A 13 26.25 40.20 -41.81
C LYS A 13 27.14 39.58 -40.72
N GLY A 14 26.85 39.83 -39.45
CA GLY A 14 27.62 39.36 -38.29
C GLY A 14 26.70 38.85 -37.18
N ASP A 15 27.27 38.10 -36.24
CA ASP A 15 26.52 37.50 -35.15
C ASP A 15 25.94 38.57 -34.21
N VAL A 16 24.66 38.42 -33.87
CA VAL A 16 24.01 39.27 -32.87
C VAL A 16 24.24 38.64 -31.50
N GLN A 17 25.16 39.22 -30.72
CA GLN A 17 25.40 38.78 -29.35
C GLN A 17 24.55 39.60 -28.38
N VAL A 18 23.68 38.93 -27.62
CA VAL A 18 22.95 39.55 -26.50
C VAL A 18 23.78 39.36 -25.23
N SER A 19 24.45 40.41 -24.78
CA SER A 19 25.35 40.39 -23.61
C SER A 19 24.68 40.74 -22.28
N ASN A 20 23.38 41.04 -22.29
CA ASN A 20 22.62 41.47 -21.10
C ASN A 20 21.76 40.36 -20.48
N PHE A 21 22.07 39.09 -20.75
CA PHE A 21 21.44 38.01 -19.98
C PHE A 21 22.12 37.93 -18.60
N PRO A 22 21.35 37.86 -17.50
CA PRO A 22 21.93 37.64 -16.19
C PRO A 22 22.63 36.27 -16.17
N ALA A 23 23.79 36.19 -15.53
CA ALA A 23 24.56 34.94 -15.39
C ALA A 23 23.78 33.83 -14.66
N THR A 24 22.71 34.19 -13.95
CA THR A 24 21.85 33.25 -13.25
C THR A 24 20.40 33.70 -13.38
N GLN A 25 19.56 32.80 -13.88
CA GLN A 25 18.11 32.97 -13.90
C GLN A 25 17.52 32.08 -12.80
N GLN A 26 17.12 32.68 -11.69
CA GLN A 26 16.56 31.94 -10.57
C GLN A 26 15.14 31.48 -10.91
N VAL A 27 14.94 30.17 -11.10
CA VAL A 27 13.60 29.60 -11.20
C VAL A 27 13.04 29.43 -9.78
N LYS A 28 11.96 30.12 -9.46
CA LYS A 28 11.20 29.91 -8.21
C LYS A 28 10.11 28.87 -8.48
N GLY A 29 10.34 27.65 -8.01
CA GLY A 29 9.32 26.62 -7.88
C GLY A 29 9.42 25.99 -6.49
N SER A 30 8.29 25.71 -5.86
CA SER A 30 8.22 24.92 -4.63
C SER A 30 7.88 23.48 -4.99
N ILE A 31 8.70 22.52 -4.56
CA ILE A 31 8.30 21.11 -4.51
C ILE A 31 7.83 20.86 -3.06
N SER A 32 6.52 20.88 -2.85
CA SER A 32 5.93 20.46 -1.57
C SER A 32 5.76 18.94 -1.57
N LEU A 33 6.58 18.25 -0.78
CA LEU A 33 6.31 16.87 -0.36
C LEU A 33 5.54 16.94 0.97
N GLU A 34 4.25 17.28 0.92
CA GLU A 34 3.36 16.80 1.97
C GLU A 34 3.17 15.31 1.68
N GLY A 35 3.97 14.47 2.35
CA GLY A 35 3.87 13.03 2.21
C GLY A 35 2.44 12.62 2.51
N THR A 36 1.66 12.36 1.47
CA THR A 36 0.29 11.88 1.63
C THR A 36 0.40 10.52 2.30
N THR A 37 -0.04 10.43 3.55
CA THR A 37 -0.19 9.17 4.25
C THR A 37 -1.66 8.85 4.38
N LYS A 38 -1.96 7.55 4.39
CA LYS A 38 -3.34 7.08 4.50
C LYS A 38 -3.41 5.96 5.50
N PHE A 39 -4.19 6.19 6.54
CA PHE A 39 -4.55 5.18 7.52
C PHE A 39 -5.84 4.49 7.09
N ILE A 40 -5.85 3.16 7.20
CA ILE A 40 -7.01 2.32 6.89
C ILE A 40 -7.17 1.35 8.06
N ALA A 41 -8.37 1.32 8.63
CA ALA A 41 -8.75 0.34 9.65
C ALA A 41 -9.87 -0.56 9.13
N LYS A 42 -9.83 -1.83 9.51
CA LYS A 42 -10.96 -2.75 9.44
C LYS A 42 -11.21 -3.29 10.82
N ASP A 43 -12.31 -2.84 11.42
CA ASP A 43 -12.63 -3.14 12.79
C ASP A 43 -13.64 -4.29 12.90
N SER A 44 -13.56 -5.04 14.00
CA SER A 44 -14.49 -6.09 14.42
C SER A 44 -14.79 -7.14 13.34
N VAL A 45 -13.76 -7.60 12.63
CA VAL A 45 -13.92 -8.67 11.65
C VAL A 45 -13.91 -10.02 12.37
N VAL A 46 -15.03 -10.75 12.30
CA VAL A 46 -15.11 -12.11 12.87
C VAL A 46 -14.44 -13.10 11.93
N VAL A 47 -13.38 -13.74 12.40
CA VAL A 47 -12.55 -14.69 11.64
C VAL A 47 -12.76 -16.12 12.18
N PRO A 48 -13.46 -16.99 11.45
CA PRO A 48 -13.62 -18.39 11.81
C PRO A 48 -12.33 -19.18 11.57
N PRO A 49 -12.22 -20.38 12.19
CA PRO A 49 -11.16 -21.33 11.91
C PRO A 49 -11.03 -21.62 10.41
N ALA A 50 -9.87 -21.32 9.85
CA ALA A 50 -9.51 -21.58 8.46
C ALA A 50 -8.00 -21.80 8.35
N GLN A 51 -7.59 -22.85 7.67
CA GLN A 51 -6.16 -23.12 7.43
C GLN A 51 -5.57 -22.06 6.50
N ARG A 52 -4.30 -21.68 6.72
CA ARG A 52 -3.59 -20.74 5.83
C ARG A 52 -3.55 -21.20 4.37
N ALA A 53 -3.56 -22.52 4.14
CA ALA A 53 -3.61 -23.08 2.79
C ALA A 53 -5.02 -23.02 2.17
N ALA A 54 -6.08 -23.00 2.98
CA ALA A 54 -7.47 -23.04 2.51
C ALA A 54 -8.00 -21.62 2.24
N VAL A 55 -7.49 -20.96 1.20
CA VAL A 55 -7.83 -19.56 0.90
C VAL A 55 -9.32 -19.34 0.63
N THR A 56 -10.00 -20.36 0.11
CA THR A 56 -11.46 -20.30 -0.12
C THR A 56 -12.29 -20.25 1.17
N GLU A 57 -11.70 -20.63 2.30
CA GLU A 57 -12.33 -20.59 3.62
C GLU A 57 -11.97 -19.31 4.40
N MET A 58 -11.03 -18.52 3.88
CA MET A 58 -10.62 -17.26 4.50
C MET A 58 -11.70 -16.18 4.38
N VAL A 59 -11.70 -15.27 5.35
CA VAL A 59 -12.59 -14.11 5.33
C VAL A 59 -12.02 -13.05 4.40
N GLU A 60 -12.77 -12.70 3.37
CA GLU A 60 -12.46 -11.56 2.51
C GLU A 60 -12.85 -10.25 3.22
N ALA A 61 -11.86 -9.40 3.51
CA ALA A 61 -12.06 -8.14 4.23
C ALA A 61 -11.96 -6.90 3.32
N GLY A 62 -12.05 -7.10 2.00
CA GLY A 62 -12.18 -6.06 0.98
C GLY A 62 -10.91 -5.82 0.16
N ILE A 63 -10.97 -4.79 -0.70
CA ILE A 63 -9.89 -4.37 -1.58
C ILE A 63 -9.28 -3.07 -1.03
N ILE A 64 -7.96 -2.99 -1.07
CA ILE A 64 -7.18 -1.84 -0.65
C ILE A 64 -6.53 -1.21 -1.88
N GLU A 65 -6.86 0.05 -2.12
CA GLU A 65 -6.26 0.90 -3.16
C GLU A 65 -4.94 1.49 -2.63
N MET A 66 -3.86 1.24 -3.36
CA MET A 66 -2.48 1.61 -3.04
C MET A 66 -1.90 2.66 -4.00
N ASP A 67 -2.68 3.14 -4.96
CA ASP A 67 -2.23 4.13 -5.94
C ASP A 67 -1.68 5.40 -5.25
N GLY A 68 -0.48 5.80 -5.70
CA GLY A 68 0.19 6.99 -5.17
C GLY A 68 1.04 6.76 -3.92
N TYR A 69 1.05 5.55 -3.35
CA TYR A 69 1.87 5.15 -2.20
C TYR A 69 2.98 4.19 -2.63
N THR A 70 4.10 4.19 -1.91
CA THR A 70 5.28 3.34 -2.20
C THR A 70 5.57 2.33 -1.10
N SER A 71 5.05 2.57 0.11
CA SER A 71 5.26 1.73 1.29
C SER A 71 3.98 1.51 2.08
N LEU A 72 3.91 0.34 2.72
CA LEU A 72 2.83 -0.11 3.57
C LEU A 72 3.41 -0.62 4.90
N VAL A 73 2.77 -0.26 5.99
CA VAL A 73 2.86 -0.96 7.28
C VAL A 73 1.52 -1.62 7.55
N ILE A 74 1.53 -2.93 7.82
CA ILE A 74 0.32 -3.68 8.18
C ILE A 74 0.49 -4.37 9.53
N SER A 75 -0.54 -4.31 10.35
CA SER A 75 -0.66 -5.01 11.62
C SER A 75 -2.09 -5.45 11.88
N LEU A 76 -2.26 -6.38 12.79
CA LEU A 76 -3.54 -6.79 13.33
C LEU A 76 -3.46 -6.93 14.84
N GLN A 77 -4.61 -6.77 15.48
CA GLN A 77 -4.83 -7.16 16.86
C GLN A 77 -6.26 -7.68 17.01
N GLY A 78 -6.56 -8.29 18.14
CA GLY A 78 -7.89 -8.80 18.37
C GLY A 78 -8.00 -9.63 19.63
N GLU A 79 -9.14 -10.31 19.73
CA GLU A 79 -9.41 -11.23 20.81
C GLU A 79 -10.06 -12.52 20.34
N MET A 80 -9.74 -13.61 21.03
CA MET A 80 -10.43 -14.88 20.89
C MET A 80 -11.82 -14.80 21.53
N ARG A 81 -12.86 -15.30 20.85
CA ARG A 81 -14.23 -15.33 21.40
C ARG A 81 -14.42 -16.37 22.52
N SER A 82 -13.36 -17.06 22.91
CA SER A 82 -13.32 -18.12 23.92
C SER A 82 -11.95 -18.08 24.61
N ASN A 83 -11.92 -18.29 25.93
CA ASN A 83 -10.69 -18.44 26.72
C ASN A 83 -10.06 -19.84 26.60
N VAL A 84 -10.84 -20.83 26.14
CA VAL A 84 -10.36 -22.16 25.81
C VAL A 84 -10.24 -22.25 24.29
N PHE A 85 -9.01 -22.15 23.79
CA PHE A 85 -8.66 -22.24 22.38
C PHE A 85 -7.36 -23.02 22.18
N SER A 86 -7.20 -23.64 21.01
CA SER A 86 -5.95 -24.30 20.63
C SER A 86 -4.91 -23.26 20.21
N SER A 87 -3.64 -23.55 20.49
CA SER A 87 -2.55 -22.76 19.92
C SER A 87 -2.65 -22.69 18.39
N GLY A 88 -2.28 -21.54 17.83
CA GLY A 88 -2.35 -21.33 16.39
C GLY A 88 -1.90 -19.94 15.99
N THR A 89 -2.36 -19.50 14.82
CA THR A 89 -1.95 -18.26 14.20
C THR A 89 -3.17 -17.57 13.62
N ILE A 90 -3.32 -16.29 13.95
CA ILE A 90 -4.25 -15.39 13.29
C ILE A 90 -3.41 -14.52 12.36
N GLY A 91 -3.84 -14.40 11.11
CA GLY A 91 -3.06 -13.68 10.10
C GLY A 91 -3.93 -12.87 9.18
N VAL A 92 -3.35 -11.75 8.73
CA VAL A 92 -3.86 -10.95 7.62
C VAL A 92 -2.96 -11.13 6.42
N LEU A 93 -3.58 -11.34 5.27
CA LEU A 93 -2.93 -11.63 4.01
C LEU A 93 -3.42 -10.64 2.95
N LEU A 94 -2.52 -9.83 2.41
CA LEU A 94 -2.79 -9.00 1.25
C LEU A 94 -2.23 -9.70 0.01
N VAL A 95 -3.13 -10.02 -0.93
CA VAL A 95 -2.76 -10.64 -2.21
C VAL A 95 -3.00 -9.63 -3.34
N PRO A 96 -2.07 -9.44 -4.29
CA PRO A 96 -2.30 -8.54 -5.42
C PRO A 96 -3.61 -8.83 -6.14
N TYR A 97 -4.41 -7.79 -6.40
CA TYR A 97 -5.72 -7.90 -7.04
C TYR A 97 -5.60 -8.00 -8.57
N GLU A 98 -4.81 -8.96 -9.03
CA GLU A 98 -4.58 -9.26 -10.44
C GLU A 98 -5.26 -10.56 -10.83
N ARG A 99 -5.92 -10.60 -11.99
CA ARG A 99 -6.72 -11.76 -12.42
C ARG A 99 -5.90 -13.06 -12.46
N SER A 100 -4.67 -13.02 -12.96
CA SER A 100 -3.76 -14.16 -13.03
C SER A 100 -3.36 -14.65 -11.63
N ILE A 101 -3.06 -13.73 -10.71
CA ILE A 101 -2.66 -14.05 -9.33
C ILE A 101 -3.83 -14.62 -8.54
N LEU A 102 -5.01 -13.98 -8.61
CA LEU A 102 -6.22 -14.44 -7.94
C LEU A 102 -6.72 -15.79 -8.47
N ARG A 103 -6.46 -16.09 -9.75
CA ARG A 103 -6.73 -17.42 -10.30
C ARG A 103 -5.85 -18.47 -9.64
N ILE A 104 -4.55 -18.22 -9.50
CA ILE A 104 -3.64 -19.17 -8.84
C ILE A 104 -3.99 -19.32 -7.36
N LEU A 105 -4.37 -18.22 -6.69
CA LEU A 105 -4.83 -18.24 -5.31
C LEU A 105 -6.00 -19.21 -5.10
N ARG A 106 -6.98 -19.19 -6.02
CA ARG A 106 -8.17 -20.04 -5.95
C ARG A 106 -7.92 -21.45 -6.45
N ASP A 107 -7.33 -21.60 -7.63
CA ASP A 107 -7.20 -22.88 -8.33
C ASP A 107 -6.12 -23.75 -7.67
N ALA A 108 -5.01 -23.14 -7.24
CA ALA A 108 -3.88 -23.84 -6.63
C ALA A 108 -3.78 -23.64 -5.11
N GLN A 109 -4.75 -22.95 -4.49
CA GLN A 109 -4.74 -22.65 -3.04
C GLN A 109 -3.44 -22.01 -2.56
N ARG A 110 -2.81 -21.20 -3.44
CA ARG A 110 -1.47 -20.65 -3.21
C ARG A 110 -1.45 -19.14 -3.42
N ALA A 111 -1.14 -18.41 -2.36
CA ALA A 111 -0.88 -16.98 -2.45
C ALA A 111 0.49 -16.71 -3.07
N ILE A 112 0.51 -15.89 -4.12
CA ILE A 112 1.73 -15.41 -4.78
C ILE A 112 1.91 -13.93 -4.46
N TYR A 113 3.14 -13.57 -4.10
CA TYR A 113 3.53 -12.23 -3.62
C TYR A 113 2.65 -11.69 -2.49
N PRO A 114 2.30 -12.52 -1.47
CA PRO A 114 1.52 -12.00 -0.36
C PRO A 114 2.34 -11.03 0.47
N ILE A 115 1.66 -10.02 1.01
CA ILE A 115 2.13 -9.27 2.18
C ILE A 115 1.36 -9.84 3.37
N GLU A 116 2.06 -10.26 4.41
CA GLU A 116 1.45 -10.99 5.52
C GLU A 116 1.95 -10.45 6.87
N SER A 117 1.03 -10.36 7.83
CA SER A 117 1.33 -10.08 9.23
C SER A 117 0.55 -11.08 10.09
N THR A 118 1.20 -11.61 11.12
CA THR A 118 0.66 -12.73 11.91
C THR A 118 0.85 -12.52 13.40
N ALA A 119 -0.15 -12.97 14.17
CA ALA A 119 -0.14 -13.08 15.61
C ALA A 119 -0.17 -14.57 15.99
N SER A 120 0.80 -15.01 16.77
CA SER A 120 0.82 -16.39 17.29
C SER A 120 0.15 -16.42 18.66
N THR A 121 -0.77 -17.35 18.85
CA THR A 121 -1.50 -17.54 20.11
C THR A 121 -1.18 -18.92 20.66
N LYS A 122 -1.03 -19.02 21.99
CA LYS A 122 -0.85 -20.32 22.67
C LYS A 122 -2.04 -20.60 23.57
N SER A 123 -2.43 -21.86 23.64
CA SER A 123 -3.46 -22.31 24.59
C SER A 123 -3.08 -21.93 26.01
N GLY A 124 -3.99 -21.27 26.72
CA GLY A 124 -3.79 -20.80 28.10
C GLY A 124 -3.17 -19.40 28.23
N ASP A 125 -2.77 -18.77 27.12
CA ASP A 125 -2.38 -17.36 27.10
C ASP A 125 -3.63 -16.44 27.16
N SER A 126 -3.37 -15.14 27.16
CA SER A 126 -4.39 -14.10 26.98
C SER A 126 -5.27 -14.38 25.74
N ILE A 127 -6.56 -14.07 25.84
CA ILE A 127 -7.46 -14.05 24.68
C ILE A 127 -7.07 -12.93 23.70
N TYR A 128 -6.39 -11.89 24.19
CA TYR A 128 -5.90 -10.79 23.37
C TYR A 128 -4.61 -11.16 22.66
N PHE A 129 -4.51 -10.77 21.40
CA PHE A 129 -3.33 -10.98 20.59
C PHE A 129 -3.03 -9.78 19.72
N GLU A 130 -1.76 -9.64 19.36
CA GLU A 130 -1.25 -8.65 18.43
C GLU A 130 -0.23 -9.30 17.49
N SER A 131 -0.15 -8.79 16.28
CA SER A 131 0.86 -9.21 15.33
C SER A 131 2.09 -8.31 15.35
N VAL A 132 3.18 -8.84 14.80
CA VAL A 132 4.30 -7.99 14.41
C VAL A 132 3.89 -7.06 13.26
N GLN A 133 4.35 -5.82 13.30
CA GLN A 133 4.15 -4.88 12.20
C GLN A 133 4.99 -5.32 10.99
N ALA A 134 4.35 -5.56 9.85
CA ALA A 134 5.04 -5.91 8.62
C ALA A 134 5.21 -4.65 7.75
N HIS A 135 6.46 -4.30 7.47
CA HIS A 135 6.84 -3.17 6.61
C HIS A 135 7.19 -3.69 5.22
N GLN A 136 6.51 -3.19 4.19
CA GLN A 136 6.69 -3.70 2.84
C GLN A 136 6.61 -2.59 1.81
N ARG A 137 7.41 -2.72 0.74
CA ARG A 137 7.29 -1.88 -0.45
C ARG A 137 6.10 -2.33 -1.29
N ILE A 138 5.28 -1.36 -1.70
CA ILE A 138 4.13 -1.59 -2.56
C ILE A 138 4.61 -1.89 -3.99
N ALA A 139 4.12 -3.00 -4.56
CA ALA A 139 4.48 -3.43 -5.91
C ALA A 139 3.28 -3.46 -6.87
N PHE A 140 2.06 -3.36 -6.35
CA PHE A 140 0.81 -3.41 -7.12
C PHE A 140 -0.12 -2.30 -6.66
N SER A 141 -0.97 -1.80 -7.57
CA SER A 141 -1.92 -0.71 -7.27
C SER A 141 -3.04 -1.15 -6.34
N ARG A 142 -3.39 -2.44 -6.31
CA ARG A 142 -4.49 -2.96 -5.50
C ARG A 142 -4.15 -4.29 -4.89
N TYR A 143 -4.58 -4.45 -3.64
CA TYR A 143 -4.49 -5.72 -2.93
C TYR A 143 -5.86 -6.12 -2.40
N LYS A 144 -6.14 -7.41 -2.43
CA LYS A 144 -7.29 -8.00 -1.78
C LYS A 144 -6.88 -8.59 -0.45
N MET A 145 -7.63 -8.25 0.59
CA MET A 145 -7.32 -8.62 1.96
C MET A 145 -8.10 -9.87 2.37
N TYR A 146 -7.38 -10.81 2.94
CA TYR A 146 -7.91 -12.04 3.52
C TYR A 146 -7.46 -12.16 4.97
N LEU A 147 -8.32 -12.74 5.79
CA LEU A 147 -8.04 -13.06 7.18
C LEU A 147 -8.21 -14.56 7.39
N TYR A 148 -7.29 -15.15 8.14
CA TYR A 148 -7.36 -16.55 8.52
C TYR A 148 -7.03 -16.72 10.00
N ASN A 149 -7.47 -17.85 10.54
CA ASN A 149 -7.29 -18.19 11.94
C ASN A 149 -7.10 -19.71 12.03
N THR A 150 -5.91 -20.18 12.39
CA THR A 150 -5.63 -21.62 12.47
C THR A 150 -5.95 -22.23 13.84
N THR A 151 -6.52 -21.45 14.76
CA THR A 151 -7.05 -21.97 16.03
C THR A 151 -8.39 -22.67 15.82
N ASN A 152 -8.90 -23.32 16.87
CA ASN A 152 -10.19 -24.01 16.85
C ASN A 152 -11.39 -23.13 17.28
N LYS A 153 -11.20 -21.83 17.50
CA LYS A 153 -12.26 -20.89 17.93
C LYS A 153 -12.26 -19.66 17.05
N GLN A 154 -13.42 -19.00 16.94
CA GLN A 154 -13.51 -17.72 16.23
C GLN A 154 -12.72 -16.64 16.98
N ALA A 155 -12.17 -15.71 16.22
CA ALA A 155 -11.52 -14.51 16.74
C ALA A 155 -12.22 -13.27 16.18
N GLU A 156 -12.24 -12.19 16.94
CA GLU A 156 -12.59 -10.86 16.45
C GLU A 156 -11.29 -10.09 16.20
N VAL A 157 -11.10 -9.58 14.99
CA VAL A 157 -9.84 -9.00 14.53
C VAL A 157 -10.04 -7.58 14.02
N ASN A 158 -9.17 -6.68 14.47
CA ASN A 158 -8.96 -5.36 13.90
C ASN A 158 -7.67 -5.36 13.08
N VAL A 159 -7.74 -4.86 11.85
CA VAL A 159 -6.57 -4.72 10.97
C VAL A 159 -6.28 -3.25 10.73
N TYR A 160 -5.01 -2.88 10.83
CA TYR A 160 -4.53 -1.53 10.57
C TYR A 160 -3.52 -1.53 9.42
N LEU A 161 -3.71 -0.61 8.49
CA LEU A 161 -2.79 -0.37 7.39
C LEU A 161 -2.41 1.12 7.39
N TYR A 162 -1.12 1.38 7.25
CA TYR A 162 -0.58 2.71 7.07
C TYR A 162 0.19 2.78 5.76
N LEU A 163 -0.30 3.58 4.82
CA LEU A 163 0.32 3.78 3.52
C LEU A 163 1.12 5.08 3.52
N ALA A 164 2.33 5.04 2.98
CA ALA A 164 3.22 6.19 2.85
C ALA A 164 3.91 6.23 1.48
N ARG A 165 4.33 7.42 1.08
CA ARG A 165 4.93 7.71 -0.23
C ARG A 165 6.46 7.78 -0.16
#